data_AF-A0A8B7NHG4-F1
#
_entry.id   AF-A0A8B7NHG4-F1
#
_cell.length_a   1.000
_cell.length_b   1.000
_cell.length_c   1.000
_cell.angle_alpha   90.00
_cell.angle_beta   90.00
_cell.angle_gamma   90.00
#
_symmetry.space_group_name_H-M   'P 1'
#
loop_
_entity.id
_entity.type
_entity.pdbx_description
1 polymer ?
#
loop_
_entity_poly.entity_id
_entity_poly.type
_entity_poly.pdbx_seq_one_letter_code
_entity_poly.pdbx_strand_id
1 'polypeptide(L)'
;MQERLVVVTTDHSHQATFNGYPSRGQDITGFSSNMDDGLPLPTITYSNGPGWFNAYVVDGNGNVARRDLTGDDVTSLDYVKPAGANRLTATHGGEDVALYAVGPMSHLFQRTHEQSFVAHAMAYAACIGPNLGHCAQH
;
A
#
# COMPACT_ATOMS: atom_id res chain seq x y z
N MET A 1 18.31 12.95 -19.05
CA MET A 1 18.02 13.10 -17.60
C MET A 1 19.07 13.97 -16.87
N GLN A 2 19.90 14.75 -17.59
CA GLN A 2 20.99 15.51 -16.94
C GLN A 2 20.52 16.81 -16.27
N GLU A 3 19.29 17.27 -16.55
CA GLU A 3 18.75 18.55 -16.04
C GLU A 3 17.37 18.38 -15.37
N ARG A 4 16.92 17.14 -15.15
CA ARG A 4 15.58 16.85 -14.60
C ARG A 4 15.68 15.80 -13.52
N LEU A 5 15.26 16.18 -12.30
CA LEU A 5 15.04 15.28 -11.18
C LEU A 5 13.59 14.81 -11.23
N VAL A 6 13.38 13.49 -11.26
CA VAL A 6 12.07 12.85 -11.12
C VAL A 6 12.05 12.13 -9.79
N VAL A 7 11.06 12.46 -8.96
CA VAL A 7 10.83 11.82 -7.65
C VAL A 7 9.44 11.19 -7.66
N VAL A 8 9.34 9.95 -7.21
CA VAL A 8 8.09 9.22 -7.01
C VAL A 8 8.04 8.75 -5.55
N THR A 9 6.98 9.12 -4.85
CA THR A 9 6.69 8.72 -3.47
C THR A 9 5.17 8.71 -3.29
N THR A 10 4.68 8.25 -2.14
CA THR A 10 3.30 8.46 -1.71
C THR A 10 3.24 9.42 -0.53
N ASP A 11 2.05 9.97 -0.29
CA ASP A 11 1.75 10.75 0.91
C ASP A 11 1.53 9.86 2.13
N HIS A 12 0.92 8.69 1.93
CA HIS A 12 0.80 7.61 2.91
C HIS A 12 0.59 6.24 2.22
N SER A 13 0.44 5.19 3.01
CA SER A 13 0.05 3.86 2.53
C SER A 13 -1.40 3.52 2.90
N HIS A 14 -1.80 2.27 2.70
CA HIS A 14 -3.03 1.66 3.22
C HIS A 14 -2.70 0.33 3.90
N GLN A 15 -3.59 -0.12 4.79
CA GLN A 15 -3.40 -1.35 5.56
C GLN A 15 -3.69 -2.61 4.72
N ALA A 16 -3.04 -2.73 3.56
CA ALA A 16 -3.15 -3.87 2.66
C ALA A 16 -2.05 -4.89 2.97
N THR A 17 -2.39 -6.18 2.89
CA THR A 17 -1.43 -7.28 3.01
C THR A 17 -1.55 -8.20 1.80
N PHE A 18 -0.39 -8.67 1.31
CA PHE A 18 -0.28 -9.65 0.25
C PHE A 18 0.01 -11.03 0.86
N ASN A 19 -1.01 -11.89 0.90
CA ASN A 19 -0.97 -13.19 1.55
C ASN A 19 -0.27 -14.24 0.70
N GLY A 20 0.53 -15.11 1.34
CA GLY A 20 1.11 -16.30 0.73
C GLY A 20 0.16 -17.51 0.76
N TYR A 21 0.33 -18.54 -0.10
CA TYR A 21 1.41 -18.76 -1.06
C TYR A 21 0.87 -19.01 -2.49
N PRO A 22 0.41 -17.98 -3.23
CA PRO A 22 -0.04 -18.15 -4.61
C PRO A 22 1.12 -18.54 -5.54
N SER A 23 0.82 -19.29 -6.60
CA SER A 23 1.83 -19.68 -7.60
C SER A 23 2.31 -18.48 -8.42
N ARG A 24 3.55 -18.52 -8.91
CA ARG A 24 4.08 -17.46 -9.79
C ARG A 24 3.21 -17.32 -11.04
N GLY A 25 2.76 -16.10 -11.33
CA GLY A 25 1.91 -15.80 -12.49
C GLY A 25 0.42 -15.95 -12.24
N GLN A 26 0.02 -16.35 -11.02
CA GLN A 26 -1.37 -16.34 -10.59
C GLN A 26 -1.89 -14.90 -10.48
N ASP A 27 -3.20 -14.73 -10.71
CA ASP A 27 -3.85 -13.43 -10.59
C ASP A 27 -3.74 -12.89 -9.16
N ILE A 28 -3.19 -11.69 -9.02
CA ILE A 28 -2.98 -11.01 -7.74
C ILE A 28 -4.30 -10.69 -7.02
N THR A 29 -5.41 -10.63 -7.76
CA THR A 29 -6.74 -10.37 -7.22
C THR A 29 -7.47 -11.65 -6.82
N GLY A 30 -6.95 -12.82 -7.21
CA GLY A 30 -7.52 -14.12 -6.93
C GLY A 30 -7.30 -14.61 -5.50
N PHE A 31 -7.57 -15.90 -5.29
CA PHE A 31 -7.29 -16.57 -4.03
C PHE A 31 -5.81 -16.92 -3.87
N SER A 32 -5.41 -17.04 -2.61
CA SER A 32 -4.16 -17.65 -2.15
C SER A 32 -4.44 -19.08 -1.65
N SER A 33 -3.74 -19.54 -0.62
CA SER A 33 -3.95 -20.82 0.05
C SER A 33 -5.22 -20.83 0.93
N ASN A 34 -5.71 -22.03 1.24
CA ASN A 34 -6.71 -22.22 2.30
C ASN A 34 -6.06 -22.04 3.67
N MET A 35 -6.83 -21.48 4.60
CA MET A 35 -6.41 -21.35 6.01
C MET A 35 -6.84 -22.59 6.80
N ASP A 36 -6.54 -22.62 8.10
CA ASP A 36 -6.85 -23.75 9.00
C ASP A 36 -8.36 -24.01 9.16
N ASP A 37 -9.21 -23.02 8.83
CA ASP A 37 -10.67 -23.16 8.76
C ASP A 37 -11.15 -23.83 7.46
N GLY A 38 -10.24 -24.20 6.56
CA GLY A 38 -10.55 -24.81 5.27
C GLY A 38 -11.05 -23.82 4.20
N LEU A 39 -11.17 -22.52 4.53
CA LEU A 39 -11.71 -21.51 3.62
C LEU A 39 -10.59 -20.79 2.85
N PRO A 40 -10.81 -20.45 1.57
CA PRO A 40 -9.82 -19.73 0.78
C PRO A 40 -9.64 -18.29 1.30
N LEU A 41 -8.41 -17.80 1.27
CA LEU A 41 -8.08 -16.41 1.59
C LEU A 41 -7.67 -15.69 0.30
N PRO A 42 -8.23 -14.52 -0.03
CA PRO A 42 -7.74 -13.72 -1.15
C PRO A 42 -6.26 -13.34 -0.99
N THR A 43 -5.55 -13.27 -2.11
CA THR A 43 -4.14 -12.85 -2.14
C THR A 43 -3.96 -11.46 -1.56
N ILE A 44 -4.94 -10.57 -1.71
CA ILE A 44 -4.94 -9.24 -1.08
C ILE A 44 -6.05 -9.19 -0.02
N THR A 45 -5.68 -8.82 1.20
CA THR A 45 -6.62 -8.49 2.28
C THR A 45 -6.28 -7.13 2.89
N TYR A 46 -7.23 -6.58 3.64
CA TYR A 46 -7.03 -5.35 4.41
C TYR A 46 -7.15 -5.62 5.91
N SER A 47 -6.47 -4.83 6.73
CA SER A 47 -6.62 -4.94 8.19
C SER A 47 -7.98 -4.42 8.67
N ASN A 48 -8.52 -3.38 8.03
CA ASN A 48 -9.87 -2.86 8.30
C ASN A 48 -10.53 -2.28 7.04
N GLY A 49 -11.85 -2.18 7.06
CA GLY A 49 -12.61 -1.60 5.96
C GLY A 49 -13.93 -2.32 5.67
N PRO A 50 -14.65 -1.88 4.61
CA PRO A 50 -15.99 -2.36 4.32
C PRO A 50 -16.02 -3.83 3.89
N GLY A 51 -14.88 -4.39 3.49
CA GLY A 51 -14.73 -5.80 3.17
C GLY A 51 -15.05 -6.76 4.31
N TRP A 52 -15.10 -6.26 5.56
CA TRP A 52 -15.56 -7.05 6.70
C TRP A 52 -17.00 -7.57 6.50
N PHE A 53 -17.90 -6.72 5.99
CA PHE A 53 -19.31 -7.09 5.79
C PHE A 53 -19.51 -8.18 4.74
N ASN A 54 -18.56 -8.32 3.82
CA ASN A 54 -18.60 -9.34 2.77
C ASN A 54 -17.81 -10.60 3.15
N ALA A 55 -16.96 -10.56 4.19
CA ALA A 55 -16.04 -11.64 4.53
C ALA A 55 -16.41 -12.40 5.81
N TYR A 56 -17.37 -11.90 6.59
CA TYR A 56 -17.75 -12.48 7.87
C TYR A 56 -19.27 -12.61 7.99
N VAL A 57 -19.70 -13.63 8.74
CA VAL A 57 -21.08 -13.84 9.16
C VAL A 57 -21.16 -13.75 10.66
N VAL A 58 -22.27 -13.19 11.15
CA VAL A 58 -22.58 -13.11 12.59
C VAL A 58 -23.81 -13.97 12.84
N ASP A 59 -23.70 -14.94 13.73
CA ASP A 59 -24.85 -15.79 14.11
C ASP A 59 -25.82 -15.05 15.05
N GLY A 60 -26.96 -15.68 15.36
CA GLY A 60 -27.97 -15.09 16.26
C GLY A 60 -27.50 -14.87 17.70
N ASN A 61 -26.36 -15.45 18.09
CA ASN A 61 -25.73 -15.30 19.41
C ASN A 61 -24.59 -14.26 19.40
N GLY A 62 -24.31 -13.65 18.25
CA GLY A 62 -23.22 -12.68 18.09
C GLY A 62 -21.85 -13.30 17.83
N ASN A 63 -21.74 -14.60 17.57
CA ASN A 63 -20.48 -15.22 17.19
C ASN A 63 -20.12 -14.85 15.75
N VAL A 64 -18.85 -14.49 15.53
CA VAL A 64 -18.33 -14.11 14.22
C VAL A 64 -17.55 -15.28 13.62
N ALA A 65 -17.85 -15.63 12.37
CA ALA A 65 -17.09 -16.60 11.59
C ALA A 65 -16.77 -16.03 10.20
N ARG A 66 -15.68 -16.50 9.59
CA ARG A 66 -15.39 -16.19 8.18
C ARG A 66 -16.46 -16.80 7.29
N ARG A 67 -16.91 -16.05 6.28
CA ARG A 67 -17.77 -16.55 5.21
C ARG A 67 -16.93 -17.33 4.20
N ASP A 68 -17.48 -18.41 3.66
CA ASP A 68 -16.90 -19.07 2.51
C ASP A 68 -17.04 -18.19 1.26
N LEU A 69 -15.89 -17.84 0.67
CA LEU A 69 -15.80 -16.98 -0.52
C LEU A 69 -15.65 -17.78 -1.81
N THR A 70 -15.62 -19.12 -1.78
CA THR A 70 -15.33 -19.96 -2.96
C THR A 70 -16.26 -19.69 -4.14
N GLY A 71 -17.51 -19.29 -3.88
CA GLY A 71 -18.50 -18.93 -4.90
C GLY A 71 -18.44 -17.47 -5.36
N ASP A 72 -17.61 -16.62 -4.75
CA ASP A 72 -17.49 -15.21 -5.12
C ASP A 72 -16.56 -15.06 -6.33
N ASP A 73 -16.92 -14.14 -7.23
CA ASP A 73 -15.95 -13.59 -8.18
C ASP A 73 -15.07 -12.54 -7.50
N VAL A 74 -14.06 -13.04 -6.78
CA VAL A 74 -13.08 -12.17 -6.13
C VAL A 74 -12.24 -11.38 -7.13
N THR A 75 -12.20 -11.75 -8.41
CA THR A 75 -11.38 -11.06 -9.43
C THR A 75 -12.08 -9.85 -10.04
N SER A 76 -13.38 -9.66 -9.75
CA SER A 76 -14.14 -8.51 -10.20
C SER A 76 -13.53 -7.18 -9.74
N LEU A 77 -13.56 -6.18 -10.64
CA LEU A 77 -13.05 -4.83 -10.40
C LEU A 77 -13.73 -4.14 -9.21
N ASP A 78 -15.01 -4.45 -8.99
CA ASP A 78 -15.81 -3.86 -7.92
C ASP A 78 -15.81 -4.71 -6.64
N TYR A 79 -15.03 -5.80 -6.60
CA TYR A 79 -14.97 -6.67 -5.45
C TYR A 79 -14.21 -6.02 -4.28
N VAL A 80 -14.93 -5.73 -3.20
CA VAL A 80 -14.34 -5.22 -1.95
C VAL A 80 -13.65 -6.36 -1.20
N LYS A 81 -12.31 -6.36 -1.21
CA LYS A 81 -11.48 -7.41 -0.59
C LYS A 81 -11.73 -7.54 0.91
N PRO A 82 -11.60 -8.75 1.49
CA PRO A 82 -11.83 -8.99 2.91
C PRO A 82 -11.02 -8.07 3.82
N ALA A 83 -11.66 -7.66 4.91
CA ALA A 83 -11.02 -6.83 5.93
C ALA A 83 -11.20 -7.41 7.33
N GLY A 84 -10.14 -7.43 8.15
CA GLY A 84 -10.16 -8.05 9.48
C GLY A 84 -11.01 -7.33 10.52
N ALA A 85 -11.05 -5.99 10.46
CA ALA A 85 -11.83 -5.15 11.37
C ALA A 85 -12.97 -4.41 10.64
N ASN A 86 -14.15 -4.41 11.25
CA ASN A 86 -15.34 -3.74 10.72
C ASN A 86 -15.14 -2.21 10.70
N ARG A 87 -15.16 -1.64 9.50
CA ARG A 87 -15.17 -0.19 9.29
C ARG A 87 -15.86 0.15 7.98
N LEU A 88 -16.56 1.27 7.90
CA LEU A 88 -17.22 1.68 6.64
C LEU A 88 -16.21 2.10 5.55
N THR A 89 -15.03 2.59 5.95
CA THR A 89 -13.94 2.99 5.06
C THR A 89 -12.62 2.47 5.59
N ALA A 90 -11.74 1.97 4.71
CA ALA A 90 -10.41 1.56 5.12
C ALA A 90 -9.60 2.78 5.61
N THR A 91 -8.81 2.62 6.67
CA THR A 91 -7.88 3.66 7.12
C THR A 91 -6.59 3.64 6.31
N HIS A 92 -5.83 4.73 6.41
CA HIS A 92 -4.46 4.80 5.91
C HIS A 92 -3.54 3.85 6.70
N GLY A 93 -2.43 3.48 6.07
CA GLY A 93 -1.28 2.80 6.65
C GLY A 93 -0.30 3.82 7.24
N GLY A 94 0.35 3.45 8.33
CA GLY A 94 1.31 4.31 9.06
C GLY A 94 2.75 3.82 8.95
N GLU A 95 3.01 2.82 8.10
CA GLU A 95 4.34 2.34 7.78
C GLU A 95 5.09 3.28 6.83
N ASP A 96 6.41 3.18 6.83
CA ASP A 96 7.26 3.92 5.90
C ASP A 96 6.91 3.57 4.44
N VAL A 97 6.86 4.61 3.60
CA VAL A 97 6.59 4.47 2.16
C VAL A 97 7.85 4.61 1.33
N ALA A 98 7.88 3.92 0.19
CA ALA A 98 9.03 3.97 -0.70
C ALA A 98 9.14 5.33 -1.41
N LEU A 99 10.38 5.77 -1.58
CA LEU A 99 10.73 6.91 -2.40
C LEU A 99 11.75 6.48 -3.46
N TYR A 100 11.47 6.84 -4.71
CA TYR A 100 12.34 6.60 -5.85
C TYR A 100 12.74 7.93 -6.49
N ALA A 101 14.02 8.10 -6.81
CA ALA A 101 14.53 9.31 -7.44
C ALA A 101 15.53 9.00 -8.56
N VAL A 102 15.44 9.73 -9.68
CA VAL A 102 16.39 9.68 -10.79
C VAL A 102 16.71 11.07 -11.32
N GLY A 103 17.94 11.31 -11.76
CA GLY A 103 18.39 12.60 -12.29
C GLY A 103 19.37 13.35 -11.36
N PRO A 104 19.55 14.67 -11.56
CA PRO A 104 20.45 15.49 -10.77
C PRO A 104 20.14 15.39 -9.28
N MET A 105 21.19 15.21 -8.47
CA MET A 105 21.08 15.11 -7.02
C MET A 105 20.20 13.96 -6.50
N SER A 106 19.82 12.99 -7.34
CA SER A 106 19.03 11.82 -6.90
C SER A 106 19.70 11.01 -5.79
N HIS A 107 21.03 11.08 -5.67
CA HIS A 107 21.79 10.46 -4.59
C HIS A 107 21.50 11.05 -3.20
N LEU A 108 20.79 12.19 -3.09
CA LEU A 108 20.33 12.72 -1.80
C LEU A 108 19.23 11.86 -1.16
N PHE A 109 18.52 11.08 -1.97
CA PHE A 109 17.39 10.26 -1.55
C PHE A 109 17.85 8.83 -1.20
N GLN A 110 18.60 8.71 -0.11
CA GLN A 110 19.19 7.46 0.36
C GLN A 110 18.84 7.24 1.83
N ARG A 111 18.49 6.00 2.19
CA ARG A 111 18.08 5.62 3.56
C ARG A 111 16.68 6.15 3.89
N THR A 112 16.34 6.11 5.18
CA THR A 112 15.08 6.59 5.73
C THR A 112 15.15 8.10 5.97
N HIS A 113 14.08 8.80 5.59
CA HIS A 113 13.93 10.23 5.80
C HIS A 113 12.53 10.54 6.32
N GLU A 114 12.43 11.64 7.05
CA GLU A 114 11.14 12.30 7.30
C GLU A 114 10.53 12.78 5.97
N GLN A 115 9.22 12.70 5.79
CA GLN A 115 8.56 13.09 4.54
C GLN A 115 8.83 14.56 4.14
N SER A 116 9.01 15.45 5.12
CA SER A 116 9.37 16.86 4.89
C SER A 116 10.71 17.03 4.16
N PHE A 117 11.62 16.06 4.29
CA PHE A 117 12.90 16.04 3.58
C PHE A 117 12.72 16.12 2.07
N VAL A 118 11.67 15.51 1.52
CA VAL A 118 11.43 15.45 0.07
C VAL A 118 11.38 16.85 -0.53
N ALA A 119 10.59 17.75 0.09
CA ALA A 119 10.49 19.13 -0.36
C ALA A 119 11.82 19.88 -0.25
N HIS A 120 12.56 19.69 0.85
CA HIS A 120 13.86 20.33 1.06
C HIS A 120 14.93 19.85 0.08
N ALA A 121 15.00 18.55 -0.18
CA ALA A 121 15.96 17.96 -1.12
C ALA A 121 15.66 18.38 -2.57
N MET A 122 14.37 18.44 -2.95
CA MET A 122 13.98 18.96 -4.27
C MET A 122 14.32 20.44 -4.43
N ALA A 123 14.04 21.27 -3.41
CA ALA A 123 14.41 22.68 -3.43
C ALA A 123 15.93 22.89 -3.52
N TYR A 124 16.71 22.08 -2.79
CA TYR A 124 18.17 22.07 -2.88
C TYR A 124 18.65 21.71 -4.29
N ALA A 125 18.14 20.63 -4.87
CA ALA A 125 18.50 20.17 -6.21
C ALA A 125 18.15 21.17 -7.32
N ALA A 126 17.08 21.94 -7.13
CA ALA A 126 16.60 22.95 -8.08
C ALA A 126 17.14 24.35 -7.81
N CYS A 127 17.98 24.55 -6.80
CA CYS A 127 18.51 25.85 -6.40
C CYS A 127 17.39 26.85 -6.02
N ILE A 128 16.35 26.39 -5.33
CA ILE A 128 15.21 27.21 -4.92
C ILE A 128 15.25 27.44 -3.41
N GLY A 129 14.92 28.66 -2.98
CA GLY A 129 14.78 29.00 -1.57
C GLY A 129 16.12 29.16 -0.84
N PRO A 130 16.25 28.67 0.40
CA PRO A 130 17.35 29.07 1.29
C PRO A 130 18.75 28.59 0.84
N ASN A 131 18.83 27.63 -0.08
CA ASN A 131 20.09 27.01 -0.50
C ASN A 131 20.62 27.47 -1.87
N LEU A 132 20.18 28.65 -2.35
CA LEU A 132 20.64 29.25 -3.62
C LEU A 132 22.18 29.28 -3.77
N GLY A 133 22.90 29.51 -2.66
CA GLY A 133 24.37 29.61 -2.67
C GLY A 133 25.11 28.31 -3.04
N HIS A 134 24.48 27.14 -2.88
CA HIS A 134 25.08 25.86 -3.28
C HIS A 134 25.34 25.80 -4.79
N CYS A 135 24.45 26.43 -5.57
CA CYS A 135 24.52 26.40 -7.03
C CYS A 135 25.39 27.49 -7.64
N ALA A 136 25.94 28.38 -6.81
CA ALA A 136 26.90 29.40 -7.25
C ALA A 136 28.35 28.88 -7.28
N GLN A 137 28.59 27.65 -6.83
CA GLN A 137 29.93 27.04 -6.72
C GLN A 137 30.27 26.09 -7.88
N HIS A 138 29.38 25.98 -8.88
CA HIS A 138 29.52 25.18 -10.11
C HIS A 138 29.06 26.00 -11.30
#